data_AF-A0A845ZG51-F1
#
_entry.id   AF-A0A845ZG51-F1
#
_cell.length_a   1.000
_cell.length_b   1.000
_cell.length_c   1.000
_cell.angle_alpha   90.00
_cell.angle_beta   90.00
_cell.angle_gamma   90.00
#
_symmetry.space_group_name_H-M   'P 1'
#
loop_
_entity.id
_entity.type
_entity.pdbx_description
1 polymer ?
#
loop_
_entity_poly.entity_id
_entity_poly.type
_entity_poly.pdbx_seq_one_letter_code
_entity_poly.pdbx_strand_id
1 'polypeptide(L)'
;MEKEFSIGQKVRLAIQPPYIKTAESMPILRPPDVVRLGEVGTILSHKPGNYWAVRFEKGAFLIDSQYIEAETVDAETTQPHHNIEEGTAKISPPSD
;
A
#
# COMPACT_ATOMS: atom_id res chain seq x y z
N MET A 1 6.35 3.41 5.90
CA MET A 1 4.91 3.37 6.21
C MET A 1 4.25 2.59 5.10
N GLU A 2 3.89 1.35 5.37
CA GLU A 2 3.12 0.52 4.45
C GLU A 2 1.66 0.99 4.53
N LYS A 3 1.05 1.36 3.40
CA LYS A 3 -0.38 1.69 3.36
C LYS A 3 -1.15 0.39 3.15
N GLU A 4 -1.95 0.01 4.16
CA GLU A 4 -2.81 -1.17 4.09
C GLU A 4 -4.18 -0.79 3.51
N PHE A 5 -4.64 -1.56 2.53
CA PHE A 5 -5.94 -1.39 1.90
C PHE A 5 -6.81 -2.63 2.12
N SER A 6 -8.13 -2.47 2.04
CA SER A 6 -9.07 -3.59 2.12
C SER A 6 -9.46 -4.11 0.74
N ILE A 7 -9.70 -5.42 0.61
CA ILE A 7 -10.24 -6.00 -0.61
C ILE A 7 -11.63 -5.41 -0.88
N GLY A 8 -11.87 -4.93 -2.10
CA GLY A 8 -13.09 -4.22 -2.47
C GLY A 8 -13.04 -2.71 -2.23
N GLN A 9 -11.97 -2.18 -1.62
CA GLN A 9 -11.80 -0.75 -1.41
C GLN A 9 -11.45 -0.04 -2.73
N LYS A 10 -12.00 1.16 -2.91
CA LYS A 10 -11.65 2.05 -4.01
C LYS A 10 -10.38 2.81 -3.69
N VAL A 11 -9.43 2.75 -4.60
CA VAL A 11 -8.15 3.44 -4.52
C VAL A 11 -7.90 4.19 -5.81
N ARG A 12 -7.27 5.35 -5.73
CA ARG A 12 -6.87 6.15 -6.89
C ARG A 12 -5.37 6.08 -7.09
N LEU A 13 -4.92 6.14 -8.34
CA LEU A 13 -3.49 6.24 -8.65
C LEU A 13 -3.00 7.66 -8.35
N ALA A 14 -2.24 7.84 -7.28
CA ALA A 14 -1.71 9.15 -6.89
C ALA A 14 -0.39 9.47 -7.59
N ILE A 15 0.41 8.45 -7.91
CA ILE A 15 1.73 8.60 -8.53
C ILE A 15 1.83 7.62 -9.70
N GLN A 16 2.37 8.08 -10.84
CA GLN A 16 2.58 7.24 -12.00
C GLN A 16 3.87 6.42 -11.80
N PRO A 17 3.79 5.09 -11.60
CA PRO A 17 4.98 4.26 -11.55
C PRO A 17 5.65 4.23 -12.93
N PRO A 18 6.98 4.05 -13.02
CA PRO A 18 7.68 3.97 -14.31
C PRO A 18 7.29 2.73 -15.13
N TYR A 19 6.89 1.65 -14.46
CA TYR A 19 6.41 0.41 -15.07
C TYR A 19 5.34 -0.23 -14.20
N ILE A 20 4.35 -0.88 -14.83
CA ILE A 20 3.25 -1.55 -14.14
C ILE A 20 3.25 -3.03 -14.52
N LYS A 21 3.04 -3.93 -13.55
CA LYS A 21 2.89 -5.37 -13.82
C LYS A 21 1.41 -5.73 -13.92
N THR A 22 1.06 -6.64 -14.82
CA THR A 22 -0.29 -7.22 -14.82
C THR A 22 -0.50 -8.16 -13.64
N ALA A 23 -1.72 -8.24 -13.12
CA ALA A 23 -2.09 -9.16 -12.02
C ALA A 23 -2.43 -10.59 -12.49
N GLU A 24 -2.08 -10.92 -13.73
CA GLU A 24 -2.30 -12.22 -14.37
C GLU A 24 -1.34 -13.30 -13.82
N SER A 25 -1.64 -14.58 -14.07
CA SER A 25 -0.78 -15.72 -13.69
C SER A 25 0.66 -15.63 -14.25
N MET A 26 0.83 -14.95 -15.39
CA MET A 26 2.13 -14.55 -15.92
C MET A 26 2.22 -13.01 -15.90
N PRO A 27 2.91 -12.40 -14.91
CA PRO A 27 3.02 -10.96 -14.82
C PRO A 27 3.91 -10.41 -15.93
N ILE A 28 3.37 -9.51 -16.74
CA ILE A 28 4.08 -8.84 -17.84
C ILE A 28 4.27 -7.38 -17.46
N LEU A 29 5.46 -6.83 -17.70
CA LEU A 29 5.71 -5.41 -17.56
C LEU A 29 5.02 -4.65 -18.70
N ARG A 30 4.19 -3.69 -18.31
CA ARG A 30 3.46 -2.79 -19.21
C ARG A 30 3.95 -1.35 -18.98
N PRO A 31 3.89 -0.52 -20.03
CA PRO A 31 4.15 0.90 -19.89
C PRO A 31 3.13 1.57 -18.96
N PRO A 32 3.48 2.69 -18.32
CA PRO A 32 2.60 3.42 -17.41
C PRO A 32 1.31 3.90 -18.07
N ASP A 33 1.32 4.09 -19.39
CA ASP A 33 0.18 4.57 -20.18
C ASP A 33 -1.11 3.74 -20.02
N VAL A 34 -0.99 2.50 -19.54
CA VAL A 34 -2.12 1.60 -19.29
C VAL A 34 -3.03 2.01 -18.12
N VAL A 35 -2.53 2.80 -17.17
CA VAL A 35 -3.32 3.36 -16.06
C VAL A 35 -2.96 4.82 -15.90
N ARG A 36 -3.94 5.71 -15.88
CA ARG A 36 -3.69 7.15 -15.79
C ARG A 36 -3.59 7.61 -14.34
N LEU A 37 -2.82 8.68 -14.11
CA LEU A 37 -2.85 9.42 -12.85
C LEU A 37 -4.27 9.89 -12.53
N GLY A 38 -4.67 9.70 -11.28
CA GLY A 38 -6.03 9.99 -10.79
C GLY A 38 -7.06 8.92 -11.15
N GLU A 39 -6.68 7.88 -11.89
CA GLU A 39 -7.62 6.80 -12.22
C GLU A 39 -7.97 6.00 -10.98
N VAL A 40 -9.27 5.74 -10.83
CA VAL A 40 -9.83 5.02 -9.69
C VAL A 40 -9.93 3.54 -10.06
N GLY A 41 -9.33 2.71 -9.22
CA GLY A 41 -9.42 1.26 -9.30
C GLY A 41 -9.97 0.66 -8.02
N THR A 42 -10.25 -0.65 -8.06
CA THR A 42 -10.72 -1.41 -6.89
C THR A 42 -9.70 -2.47 -6.51
N ILE A 43 -9.38 -2.59 -5.22
CA ILE A 43 -8.49 -3.64 -4.71
C ILE A 43 -9.16 -5.01 -4.91
N LEU A 44 -8.51 -5.91 -5.66
CA LEU A 44 -8.92 -7.30 -5.82
C LEU A 44 -8.26 -8.21 -4.78
N SER A 45 -6.97 -8.03 -4.52
CA SER A 45 -6.19 -8.89 -3.62
C SER A 45 -4.86 -8.25 -3.23
N HIS A 46 -4.33 -8.61 -2.05
CA HIS A 46 -2.97 -8.27 -1.63
C HIS A 46 -2.00 -9.39 -2.05
N LYS A 47 -0.81 -9.03 -2.56
CA LYS A 47 0.27 -9.94 -2.90
C LYS A 47 1.45 -9.72 -1.93
N PRO A 48 2.21 -10.78 -1.62
CA PRO A 48 3.41 -10.65 -0.79
C PRO A 48 4.38 -9.64 -1.42
N GLY A 49 5.03 -8.82 -0.59
CA GLY A 49 5.95 -7.77 -1.04
C GLY A 49 5.30 -6.43 -1.33
N ASN A 50 4.20 -6.10 -0.64
CA ASN A 50 3.55 -4.77 -0.66
C ASN A 50 2.86 -4.38 -1.98
N TYR A 51 2.60 -5.38 -2.83
CA TYR A 51 1.90 -5.21 -4.11
C TYR A 51 0.40 -5.47 -3.95
N TRP A 52 -0.40 -4.56 -4.48
CA TRP A 52 -1.84 -4.65 -4.51
C TRP A 52 -2.32 -4.92 -5.93
N ALA A 53 -3.13 -5.97 -6.11
CA ALA A 53 -3.83 -6.21 -7.36
C ALA A 53 -5.01 -5.25 -7.44
N VAL A 54 -4.89 -4.20 -8.24
CA VAL A 54 -5.92 -3.17 -8.42
C VAL A 54 -6.55 -3.36 -9.80
N ARG A 55 -7.89 -3.45 -9.86
CA ARG A 55 -8.64 -3.47 -11.10
C ARG A 55 -8.99 -2.04 -11.50
N PHE A 56 -8.38 -1.58 -12.58
CA PHE A 56 -8.71 -0.35 -13.29
C PHE A 56 -9.60 -0.66 -14.51
N GLU A 57 -9.99 0.38 -15.25
CA GLU A 57 -10.82 0.25 -16.44
C GLU A 57 -10.16 -0.62 -17.52
N LYS A 58 -8.83 -0.53 -17.66
CA LYS A 58 -8.04 -1.30 -18.63
C LYS A 58 -7.71 -2.73 -18.21
N GLY A 59 -8.00 -3.12 -16.96
CA GLY A 59 -7.68 -4.46 -16.44
C GLY A 59 -7.13 -4.44 -15.02
N ALA A 60 -6.58 -5.58 -14.58
CA ALA A 60 -6.02 -5.75 -13.25
C ALA A 60 -4.48 -5.67 -13.28
N PHE A 61 -3.93 -4.84 -12.38
CA PHE A 61 -2.52 -4.54 -12.33
C PHE A 61 -1.98 -4.59 -10.90
N LEU A 62 -0.72 -4.97 -10.75
CA LEU A 62 -0.01 -4.95 -9.48
C LEU A 62 0.61 -3.56 -9.29
N ILE A 63 0.13 -2.85 -8.28
CA ILE A 63 0.59 -1.52 -7.91
C ILE A 63 1.09 -1.55 -6.47
N ASP A 64 2.25 -0.97 -6.21
CA ASP A 64 2.76 -0.84 -4.85
C ASP A 64 1.96 0.24 -4.08
N SER A 65 1.79 0.03 -2.78
CA SER A 65 1.03 0.92 -1.89
C SER A 65 1.49 2.38 -1.92
N GLN A 66 2.74 2.65 -2.32
CA GLN A 66 3.27 4.02 -2.48
C GLN A 66 2.66 4.80 -3.65
N TYR A 67 2.18 4.11 -4.69
CA TYR A 67 1.65 4.75 -5.91
C TYR A 67 0.13 4.98 -5.86
N ILE A 68 -0.55 4.33 -4.93
CA ILE A 68 -2.01 4.40 -4.77
C ILE A 68 -2.41 5.05 -3.45
N GLU A 69 -3.59 5.64 -3.44
CA GLU A 69 -4.20 6.24 -2.27
C GLU A 69 -5.65 5.83 -2.14
N ALA A 70 -6.13 5.71 -0.92
CA ALA A 70 -7.54 5.45 -0.67
C ALA A 70 -8.37 6.60 -1.24
N GLU A 71 -9.38 6.28 -2.03
CA GLU A 71 -10.38 7.26 -2.44
C GLU A 71 -11.31 7.49 -1.26
N THR A 72 -10.99 8.52 -0.46
CA THR A 72 -11.71 8.82 0.77
C THR A 72 -13.15 9.25 0.46
N VAL A 73 -14.11 8.49 0.95
CA VAL A 73 -15.20 9.09 1.74
C VAL A 73 -14.80 8.86 3.19
N ASP A 74 -14.57 9.95 3.91
CA ASP A 74 -14.13 10.01 5.31
C ASP A 74 -14.34 8.72 6.14
N ALA A 75 -13.23 8.05 6.44
CA ALA A 75 -13.13 7.16 7.58
C ALA A 75 -11.69 7.20 8.10
N GLU A 76 -11.47 8.13 9.02
CA GLU A 76 -10.42 8.11 10.03
C GLU A 76 -10.16 6.68 10.54
N THR A 77 -8.93 6.17 10.42
CA THR A 77 -8.38 5.10 11.29
C THR A 77 -6.87 4.96 11.03
N THR A 78 -6.13 5.52 11.99
CA THR A 78 -5.06 4.81 12.73
C THR A 78 -3.78 4.47 11.99
N GLN A 79 -2.82 5.40 12.08
CA GLN A 79 -1.39 5.06 12.16
C GLN A 79 -0.97 5.07 13.63
N PRO A 80 -0.57 3.93 14.23
CA PRO A 80 0.27 3.93 15.41
C PRO A 80 1.48 3.03 15.13
N HIS A 81 2.58 3.62 14.68
CA HIS A 81 3.88 2.97 14.83
C HIS A 81 5.02 3.99 14.84
N HIS A 82 5.30 4.53 16.02
CA HIS A 82 6.69 4.70 16.40
C HIS A 82 6.85 4.17 17.82
N ASN A 83 7.15 2.87 17.91
CA ASN A 83 7.65 2.22 19.12
C ASN A 83 9.04 2.81 19.41
N ILE A 84 9.16 3.65 20.43
CA ILE A 84 10.46 3.92 21.07
C ILE A 84 10.62 2.87 22.17
N GLU A 85 11.42 1.84 21.90
CA GLU A 85 11.89 0.91 22.92
C GLU A 85 13.41 1.13 23.07
N GLU A 86 13.82 1.68 24.21
CA GLU A 86 14.93 1.16 25.02
C GLU A 86 15.04 1.98 26.31
N GLY A 87 14.18 1.65 27.27
CA GLY A 87 14.48 1.87 28.68
C GLY A 87 15.41 0.75 29.15
N THR A 88 16.72 0.92 28.98
CA THR A 88 17.68 0.00 29.60
C THR A 88 17.72 0.26 31.11
N ALA A 89 17.03 -0.61 31.83
CA ALA A 89 17.13 -0.72 33.28
C ALA A 89 18.55 -1.18 33.65
N LYS A 90 19.29 -0.34 34.37
CA LYS A 90 20.39 -0.81 35.23
C LYS A 90 19.93 -0.78 36.68
N ILE A 91 19.46 -1.95 37.07
CA ILE A 91 19.46 -2.57 38.40
C ILE A 91 20.47 -1.99 39.42
N SER A 92 19.92 -1.82 40.63
CA SER A 92 20.39 -1.45 42.00
C SER A 92 21.65 -2.19 42.52
N PRO A 93 22.08 -2.17 43.82
CA PRO A 93 21.56 -1.56 45.09
C PRO A 93 22.71 -1.06 46.05
N PRO A 94 22.68 -1.16 47.40
CA PRO A 94 21.68 -0.84 48.44
C PRO A 94 22.16 0.26 49.44
N SER A 95 21.26 0.58 50.36
CA SER A 95 21.33 1.45 51.55
C SER A 95 22.57 1.35 52.46
N ASP A 96 22.95 2.50 53.02
CA ASP A 96 23.23 2.72 54.46
C ASP A 96 22.70 4.12 54.85
#